data_AF-A0A3N7C0V2-F1
#
_entry.id   AF-A0A3N7C0V2-F1
#
_cell.length_a   1.000
_cell.length_b   1.000
_cell.length_c   1.000
_cell.angle_alpha   90.00
_cell.angle_beta   90.00
_cell.angle_gamma   90.00
#
_symmetry.space_group_name_H-M   'P 1'
#
loop_
_entity.id
_entity.type
_entity.pdbx_description
1 polymer ?
#
loop_
_entity_poly.entity_id
_entity_poly.type
_entity_poly.pdbx_seq_one_letter_code
_entity_poly.pdbx_strand_id
1 'polypeptide(L)'
;MTKTSALSGALLDYWVAKAENRPSETEFAPSSNWGHGGPILEREGIHVAPMPARNGTWCAISLGKLQERPGGIRGTWVEGPTLLVAGMRAYVAAKFGPTVDA
;
A
#
# COMPACT_ATOMS: atom_id res chain seq x y z
N MET A 1 10.71 -10.88 10.11
CA MET A 1 10.57 -9.96 8.97
C MET A 1 9.48 -10.48 8.05
N THR A 2 8.45 -9.67 7.83
CA THR A 2 7.27 -9.98 7.01
C THR A 2 7.37 -9.23 5.68
N LYS A 3 7.09 -9.90 4.55
CA LYS A 3 7.08 -9.24 3.24
C LYS A 3 5.88 -8.30 3.14
N THR A 4 6.08 -7.08 2.63
CA THR A 4 4.98 -6.12 2.43
C THR A 4 3.93 -6.65 1.46
N SER A 5 4.33 -7.44 0.47
CA SER A 5 3.43 -8.13 -0.46
C SER A 5 2.54 -9.19 0.19
N ALA A 6 2.83 -9.63 1.42
CA ALA A 6 2.03 -10.62 2.15
C ALA A 6 1.08 -10.00 3.19
N LEU A 7 1.20 -8.70 3.47
CA LEU A 7 0.35 -8.02 4.47
C LEU A 7 -1.12 -8.05 4.08
N SER A 8 -2.03 -8.27 5.03
CA SER A 8 -3.48 -8.26 4.77
C SER A 8 -4.26 -7.89 6.03
N GLY A 9 -5.52 -7.48 5.84
CA GLY A 9 -6.44 -7.12 6.91
C GLY A 9 -5.85 -6.11 7.90
N ALA A 10 -6.14 -6.31 9.19
CA ALA A 10 -5.70 -5.42 10.27
C ALA A 10 -4.19 -5.21 10.31
N LEU A 11 -3.38 -6.20 9.93
CA LEU A 11 -1.93 -6.02 9.89
C LEU A 11 -1.49 -5.07 8.78
N LEU A 12 -2.11 -5.15 7.60
CA LEU A 12 -1.86 -4.17 6.54
C LEU A 12 -2.31 -2.78 6.97
N ASP A 13 -3.51 -2.68 7.55
CA ASP A 13 -4.07 -1.42 8.04
C ASP A 13 -3.20 -0.77 9.12
N TYR A 14 -2.65 -1.57 10.05
CA TYR A 14 -1.67 -1.12 11.04
C TYR A 14 -0.44 -0.47 10.41
N TRP A 15 0.15 -1.10 9.39
CA TRP A 15 1.32 -0.54 8.72
C TRP A 15 1.00 0.72 7.93
N VAL A 16 -0.19 0.83 7.35
CA VAL A 16 -0.65 2.08 6.73
C VAL A 16 -0.86 3.15 7.80
N ALA A 17 -1.47 2.84 8.94
CA ALA A 17 -1.64 3.77 10.06
C ALA A 17 -0.29 4.30 10.56
N LYS A 18 0.69 3.41 10.70
CA LYS A 18 2.06 3.77 11.09
C LYS A 18 2.72 4.71 10.08
N ALA A 19 2.54 4.46 8.77
CA ALA A 19 3.02 5.36 7.72
C ALA A 19 2.33 6.73 7.73
N GLU A 20 1.05 6.79 8.12
CA GLU A 20 0.29 8.03 8.28
C GLU A 20 0.54 8.75 9.62
N ASN A 21 1.46 8.25 10.46
CA ASN A 21 1.67 8.72 11.85
C ASN A 21 0.38 8.74 12.69
N ARG A 22 -0.51 7.76 12.48
CA ARG A 22 -1.77 7.60 13.22
C ARG A 22 -1.58 6.70 14.45
N PRO A 23 -2.32 6.94 15.54
CA PRO A 23 -2.38 6.04 16.69
C PRO A 23 -2.97 4.67 16.31
N SER A 24 -2.48 3.59 16.93
CA SER A 24 -2.91 2.21 16.67
C SER A 24 -4.37 1.91 17.04
N GLU A 25 -4.99 2.73 17.89
CA GLU A 25 -6.38 2.56 18.37
C GLU A 25 -7.42 3.22 17.46
N THR A 26 -7.00 3.88 16.38
CA THR A 26 -7.93 4.57 15.48
C THR A 26 -8.68 3.55 14.63
N GLU A 27 -10.00 3.67 14.51
CA GLU A 27 -10.78 2.94 13.52
C GLU A 27 -10.37 3.37 12.10
N PHE A 28 -9.41 2.64 11.53
CA PHE A 28 -8.78 3.02 10.27
C PHE A 28 -8.45 1.76 9.48
N ALA A 29 -9.34 1.45 8.53
CA ALA A 29 -9.25 0.26 7.67
C ALA A 29 -9.02 0.63 6.18
N PRO A 30 -7.88 1.22 5.79
CA PRO A 30 -7.64 1.67 4.41
C PRO A 30 -7.55 0.54 3.39
N SER A 31 -7.32 -0.72 3.81
CA SER A 31 -7.31 -1.87 2.91
C SER A 31 -8.70 -2.38 2.52
N SER A 32 -9.76 -1.95 3.23
CA SER A 32 -11.14 -2.42 3.03
C SER A 32 -12.20 -1.31 2.96
N ASN A 33 -11.89 -0.10 3.44
CA ASN A 33 -12.78 1.07 3.39
C ASN A 33 -12.26 2.10 2.37
N TRP A 34 -13.07 2.37 1.34
CA TRP A 34 -12.73 3.31 0.27
C TRP A 34 -12.55 4.74 0.77
N GLY A 35 -13.33 5.18 1.78
CA GLY A 35 -13.21 6.51 2.37
C GLY A 35 -11.86 6.73 3.08
N HIS A 36 -11.16 5.66 3.46
CA HIS A 36 -9.83 5.72 4.06
C HIS A 36 -8.72 5.52 3.02
N GLY A 37 -8.85 4.49 2.17
CA GLY A 37 -7.80 4.12 1.22
C GLY A 37 -7.77 4.99 -0.03
N GLY A 38 -8.93 5.39 -0.56
CA GLY A 38 -9.04 6.19 -1.79
C GLY A 38 -8.24 7.49 -1.75
N PRO A 39 -8.39 8.33 -0.70
CA PRO A 39 -7.62 9.56 -0.56
C PRO A 39 -6.09 9.33 -0.55
N ILE A 40 -5.60 8.21 0.00
CA ILE A 40 -4.17 7.88 0.02
C ILE A 40 -3.68 7.56 -1.40
N LEU A 41 -4.44 6.77 -2.16
CA LEU A 41 -4.05 6.40 -3.54
C LEU A 41 -3.86 7.64 -4.42
N GLU A 42 -4.78 8.60 -4.33
CA GLU A 42 -4.74 9.84 -5.11
C GLU A 42 -3.62 10.76 -4.64
N ARG A 43 -3.53 11.01 -3.33
CA ARG A 43 -2.52 11.90 -2.72
C ARG A 43 -1.10 11.43 -3.03
N GLU A 44 -0.83 10.13 -2.91
CA GLU A 44 0.49 9.54 -3.09
C GLU A 44 0.79 9.13 -4.54
N GLY A 45 -0.17 9.29 -5.46
CA GLY A 45 -0.02 8.92 -6.86
C GLY A 45 0.28 7.43 -7.04
N ILE A 46 -0.43 6.57 -6.31
CA ILE A 46 -0.31 5.11 -6.45
C ILE A 46 -1.04 4.70 -7.72
N HIS A 47 -0.29 4.16 -8.68
CA HIS A 47 -0.90 3.51 -9.83
C HIS A 47 -1.45 2.16 -9.39
N VAL A 48 -2.71 1.88 -9.70
CA VAL A 48 -3.36 0.59 -9.42
C VAL A 48 -4.11 0.14 -10.66
N ALA A 49 -3.90 -1.11 -11.09
CA ALA A 49 -4.57 -1.67 -12.26
C ALA A 49 -4.89 -3.16 -12.06
N PRO A 50 -6.00 -3.67 -12.61
CA PRO A 50 -6.20 -5.10 -12.71
C PRO A 50 -5.28 -5.66 -13.80
N MET A 51 -4.78 -6.87 -13.62
CA MET A 51 -3.96 -7.58 -14.59
C MET A 51 -4.81 -8.65 -15.32
N PRO A 52 -5.26 -8.42 -16.57
CA PRO A 52 -6.06 -9.40 -17.30
C PRO A 52 -5.35 -10.75 -17.44
N ALA A 53 -4.04 -10.74 -17.70
CA ALA A 53 -3.21 -11.93 -17.83
C ALA A 53 -3.02 -12.72 -16.52
N ARG A 54 -3.44 -12.17 -15.36
CA ARG A 54 -3.39 -12.84 -14.05
C ARG A 54 -4.78 -12.97 -13.44
N ASN A 55 -5.76 -13.32 -14.28
CA ASN A 55 -7.14 -13.59 -13.87
C ASN A 55 -7.79 -12.42 -13.10
N GLY A 56 -7.46 -11.18 -13.47
CA GLY A 56 -7.98 -9.97 -12.84
C GLY A 56 -7.32 -9.60 -11.51
N THR A 57 -6.22 -10.25 -11.11
CA THR A 57 -5.44 -9.87 -9.92
C THR A 57 -5.02 -8.41 -10.00
N TRP A 58 -5.16 -7.64 -8.92
CA TRP A 58 -4.74 -6.25 -8.88
C TRP A 58 -3.23 -6.13 -8.66
N CYS A 59 -2.59 -5.20 -9.35
CA CYS A 59 -1.23 -4.77 -9.07
C CYS A 59 -1.20 -3.26 -8.80
N ALA A 60 -0.23 -2.85 -7.98
CA ALA A 60 -0.01 -1.45 -7.68
C ALA A 60 1.48 -1.12 -7.56
N ILE A 61 1.81 0.14 -7.82
CA ILE A 61 3.15 0.70 -7.72
C ILE A 61 3.08 2.16 -7.27
N SER A 62 3.98 2.55 -6.38
CA SER A 62 4.19 3.98 -6.06
C SER A 62 5.00 4.65 -7.18
N LEU A 63 4.46 5.73 -7.74
CA LEU A 63 5.09 6.47 -8.84
C LEU A 63 6.09 7.54 -8.38
N GLY A 64 6.52 7.53 -7.11
CA GLY A 64 7.59 8.41 -6.63
C GLY A 64 7.16 9.83 -6.26
N LYS A 65 5.84 10.09 -6.08
CA LYS A 65 5.38 11.32 -5.40
C LYS A 65 5.67 11.32 -3.89
N LEU A 66 5.95 10.15 -3.33
CA LEU A 66 6.42 10.01 -1.95
C LEU A 66 7.79 10.68 -1.79
N GLN A 67 7.79 11.88 -1.21
CA GLN A 67 8.95 12.78 -1.07
C GLN A 67 10.14 12.19 -0.29
N GLU A 68 9.97 11.05 0.38
CA GLU A 68 10.91 10.56 1.40
C GLU A 68 12.02 9.63 0.86
N ARG A 69 12.10 9.35 -0.44
CA ARG A 69 13.23 8.59 -1.01
C ARG A 69 14.09 9.45 -1.94
N PRO A 70 15.36 9.74 -1.56
CA PRO A 70 16.32 10.34 -2.48
C PRO A 70 16.48 9.48 -3.74
N GLY A 71 16.27 10.07 -4.92
CA GLY A 71 16.47 9.40 -6.21
C GLY A 71 15.20 9.02 -6.98
N GLY A 72 13.98 9.34 -6.50
CA GLY A 72 12.75 9.21 -7.30
C GLY A 72 12.45 7.79 -7.80
N ILE A 73 12.99 6.78 -7.13
CA ILE A 73 12.90 5.39 -7.58
C ILE A 73 11.44 4.93 -7.43
N ARG A 74 10.82 4.56 -8.56
CA ARG A 74 9.51 3.92 -8.58
C ARG A 74 9.52 2.72 -7.63
N GLY A 75 8.46 2.55 -6.85
CA GLY A 75 8.33 1.39 -5.94
C GLY A 75 8.35 0.06 -6.70
N THR A 76 8.39 -1.06 -5.99
CA THR A 76 8.19 -2.38 -6.61
C THR A 76 6.70 -2.60 -6.86
N TRP A 77 6.36 -3.24 -7.99
CA TRP A 77 5.00 -3.73 -8.21
C TRP A 77 4.62 -4.75 -7.15
N VAL A 78 3.48 -4.55 -6.51
CA VAL A 78 2.91 -5.46 -5.52
C VAL A 78 1.48 -5.81 -5.87
N GLU A 79 1.14 -7.07 -5.63
CA GLU A 79 -0.14 -7.65 -5.99
C GLU A 79 -1.12 -7.65 -4.81
N GLY A 80 -2.40 -7.72 -5.10
CA GLY A 80 -3.45 -7.87 -4.09
C GLY A 80 -4.73 -8.46 -4.68
N PRO A 81 -5.57 -9.08 -3.82
CA PRO A 81 -6.88 -9.59 -4.23
C PRO A 81 -7.88 -8.47 -4.55
N THR A 82 -7.65 -7.25 -4.05
CA THR A 82 -8.48 -6.07 -4.32
C THR A 82 -7.59 -4.88 -4.67
N LEU A 83 -8.19 -3.88 -5.31
CA LEU A 83 -7.55 -2.60 -5.61
C LEU A 83 -6.92 -1.98 -4.36
N LEU A 84 -7.70 -1.90 -3.26
CA LEU A 84 -7.23 -1.33 -1.99
C LEU A 84 -6.08 -2.13 -1.38
N VAL A 85 -6.17 -3.46 -1.36
CA VAL A 85 -5.09 -4.28 -0.78
C VAL A 85 -3.80 -4.12 -1.58
N ALA A 86 -3.86 -4.15 -2.91
CA ALA A 86 -2.68 -3.92 -3.76
C ALA A 86 -2.10 -2.51 -3.51
N GLY A 87 -2.96 -1.48 -3.53
CA GLY A 87 -2.55 -0.10 -3.34
C GLY A 87 -1.93 0.18 -1.98
N MET A 88 -2.52 -0.34 -0.90
CA MET A 88 -1.98 -0.19 0.46
C MET A 88 -0.67 -0.95 0.65
N ARG A 89 -0.51 -2.13 0.03
CA ARG A 89 0.80 -2.81 0.01
C ARG A 89 1.86 -1.98 -0.70
N ALA A 90 1.52 -1.34 -1.83
CA ALA A 90 2.45 -0.47 -2.55
C ALA A 90 2.85 0.75 -1.73
N TYR A 91 1.88 1.33 -1.00
CA TYR A 91 2.11 2.44 -0.09
C TYR A 91 3.09 2.06 1.04
N VAL A 92 2.81 0.96 1.75
CA VAL A 92 3.69 0.44 2.81
C VAL A 92 5.08 0.09 2.26
N ALA A 93 5.15 -0.54 1.08
CA ALA A 93 6.41 -0.89 0.45
C ALA A 93 7.26 0.34 0.06
N ALA A 94 6.60 1.43 -0.35
CA ALA A 94 7.27 2.67 -0.67
C ALA A 94 7.82 3.38 0.59
N LYS A 95 7.08 3.31 1.71
CA LYS A 95 7.47 3.90 3.00
C LYS A 95 8.56 3.09 3.73
N PHE A 96 8.39 1.79 3.86
CA PHE A 96 9.24 0.95 4.72
C PHE A 96 10.15 -0.02 3.94
N GLY A 97 9.93 -0.20 2.63
CA GLY A 97 10.66 -1.16 1.82
C GLY A 97 9.95 -2.51 1.65
N PRO A 98 10.60 -3.51 1.04
CA PRO A 98 9.97 -4.78 0.68
C PRO A 98 9.61 -5.67 1.87
N THR A 99 10.12 -5.35 3.07
CA THR A 99 9.90 -6.09 4.31
C THR A 99 9.70 -5.14 5.47
N VAL A 100 8.89 -5.56 6.43
CA VAL A 100 8.66 -4.88 7.71
C VAL A 100 8.96 -5.83 8.87
N ASP A 101 9.23 -5.29 10.05
CA ASP A 101 9.38 -6.10 11.26
C ASP A 101 8.03 -6.69 11.68
N ALA A 102 8.07 -7.76 12.47
CA ALA A 102 6.86 -8.42 12.96
C ALA A 102 6.34 -7.71 14.20
#